data_AF-A0AA39UW37-F1
#
_entry.id   AF-A0AA39UW37-F1
#
_cell.length_a   1.000
_cell.length_b   1.000
_cell.length_c   1.000
_cell.angle_alpha   90.00
_cell.angle_beta   90.00
_cell.angle_gamma   90.00
#
_symmetry.space_group_name_H-M   'P 1'
#
loop_
_entity.id
_entity.type
_entity.pdbx_description
1 polymer ?
#
loop_
_entity_poly.entity_id
_entity_poly.type
_entity_poly.pdbx_seq_one_letter_code
_entity_poly.pdbx_strand_id
1 'polypeptide(L)'
;MSSTKPYLLVWVLLLISSAEAAGGVNFNRCLSDIQSGSYGMDGLLDNDGHPIPIGGNASDATAVTLDVCYRACGRGSEPFSFPAFAQESSAWLVPWLALLSQLPFGANDLFENANYIIMAVGSPTLIICSLALSAINTRWIGRLFDTAKRYPNRNYTARAFNALQHCCFYLEPSDDVLASIIVLPQNDAWWEELVKSLEARRLGWTISAFFNLIWVLIAFILTIIDALNSPSQDSNASGQSIGLLWLWLYPVVVGWIVLSPECDRRWLESQLLRVGGNAVIASATPDKFDKCPPNKHPITLCKPGTSCWKFPNDDIHCTLPIFDFARVYWLNQVVLDYFQLYHSVAEKAHARGLVGGNGAIDDKHRSGTKDVIISRCYRETALECQGDSVWCRVLKASIAALVVQWGTTVSGFVVIYFTPTKGLGCRSLCFLVYGLVSTVAWWCMVVSAWLAQRSSGWPGPRPAVEIATKTVPHLSLLVIPMPAPHLPSDPPLAYPSSPTTLSSESCLAVETARINGITASPKHDDGLAVWSRCFSRAGKTLAFLNALFLFGFCLAQLGNGFSNCWCNSSYIGLRSHAYMAFVIPNNDFASLRTAWGGAIFLGIAISSLFAVLVIFAKKTRYPD
;
A
#
# COMPACT_ATOMS: atom_id res chain seq x y z
N MET A 1 -16.88 14.95 -2.14
CA MET A 1 -16.16 15.40 -0.92
C MET A 1 -15.84 16.89 -1.09
N SER A 2 -16.54 17.80 -0.40
CA SER A 2 -16.35 19.28 -0.54
C SER A 2 -16.22 20.02 0.80
N SER A 3 -16.19 19.30 1.93
CA SER A 3 -16.31 19.90 3.27
C SER A 3 -15.04 19.88 4.12
N THR A 4 -13.86 19.78 3.50
CA THR A 4 -12.55 19.77 4.20
C THR A 4 -11.74 21.05 4.01
N LYS A 5 -12.24 22.00 3.20
CA LYS A 5 -11.50 23.22 2.80
C LYS A 5 -11.19 24.21 3.94
N PRO A 6 -12.03 24.44 4.97
CA PRO A 6 -11.72 25.48 5.96
C PRO A 6 -10.86 24.99 7.15
N TYR A 7 -10.74 23.68 7.36
CA TYR A 7 -10.06 23.16 8.56
C TYR A 7 -8.54 23.17 8.44
N LEU A 8 -8.00 22.96 7.24
CA LEU A 8 -6.54 22.84 7.03
C LEU A 8 -5.80 24.15 7.28
N LEU A 9 -6.45 25.28 6.97
CA LEU A 9 -5.88 26.63 7.15
C LEU A 9 -5.93 27.10 8.61
N VAL A 10 -6.96 26.68 9.36
CA VAL A 10 -7.13 26.97 10.80
C VAL A 10 -6.10 26.22 11.65
N TRP A 11 -5.74 24.98 11.28
CA TRP A 11 -4.73 24.21 12.02
C TRP A 11 -3.30 24.69 11.79
N VAL A 12 -2.96 25.13 10.57
CA VAL A 12 -1.65 25.75 10.28
C VAL A 12 -1.50 27.06 11.05
N LEU A 13 -2.57 27.87 11.14
CA LEU A 13 -2.58 29.09 11.94
C LEU A 13 -2.46 28.80 13.45
N LEU A 14 -3.16 27.79 13.98
CA LEU A 14 -3.06 27.40 15.40
C LEU A 14 -1.67 26.90 15.81
N LEU A 15 -0.94 26.23 14.93
CA LEU A 15 0.45 25.80 15.17
C LEU A 15 1.43 26.99 15.19
N ILE A 16 1.14 28.06 14.44
CA ILE A 16 1.95 29.28 14.41
C ILE A 16 1.61 30.19 15.60
N SER A 17 0.35 30.22 16.05
CA SER A 17 -0.11 31.11 17.12
C SER A 17 0.30 30.71 18.54
N SER A 18 0.81 29.49 18.79
CA SER A 18 1.33 29.11 20.11
C SER A 18 2.79 29.56 20.36
N ALA A 19 3.42 30.26 19.41
CA ALA A 19 4.83 30.61 19.46
C ALA A 19 5.14 31.98 20.10
N GLU A 20 4.15 32.76 20.52
CA GLU A 20 4.41 34.10 21.07
C GLU A 20 3.82 34.28 22.48
N ALA A 21 4.68 34.84 23.35
CA ALA A 21 4.45 35.30 24.73
C ALA A 21 4.58 34.27 25.87
N ALA A 22 5.77 33.67 26.00
CA ALA A 22 6.30 33.28 27.31
C ALA A 22 7.73 33.82 27.44
N GLY A 23 8.07 34.45 28.58
CA GLY A 23 9.42 34.94 28.83
C GLY A 23 10.43 33.80 28.65
N GLY A 24 11.31 33.93 27.66
CA GLY A 24 12.26 32.88 27.30
C GLY A 24 13.22 32.57 28.45
N VAL A 25 13.32 31.29 28.80
CA VAL A 25 14.23 30.80 29.84
C VAL A 25 15.61 30.59 29.23
N ASN A 26 16.69 30.96 29.95
CA ASN A 26 18.06 30.61 29.55
C ASN A 26 18.59 29.57 30.54
N PHE A 27 18.61 28.30 30.14
CA PHE A 27 18.99 27.21 31.03
C PHE A 27 20.47 27.22 31.43
N ASN A 28 21.36 27.75 30.59
CA ASN A 28 22.77 27.93 30.95
C ASN A 28 22.93 28.93 32.11
N ARG A 29 22.18 30.04 32.05
CA ARG A 29 22.15 31.01 33.15
C ARG A 29 21.49 30.41 34.39
N CYS A 30 20.37 29.71 34.22
CA CYS A 30 19.69 29.06 35.33
C CYS A 30 20.60 28.06 36.06
N LEU A 31 21.33 27.22 35.31
CA LEU A 31 22.29 26.28 35.89
C LEU A 31 23.38 27.01 36.68
N SER A 32 23.95 28.08 36.11
CA SER A 32 24.97 28.89 36.81
C SER A 32 24.44 29.48 38.13
N ASP A 33 23.17 29.92 38.15
CA ASP A 33 22.53 30.45 39.35
C ASP A 33 22.28 29.35 40.39
N ILE A 34 21.92 28.13 39.97
CA ILE A 34 21.78 26.96 40.85
C ILE A 34 23.14 26.57 41.45
N GLN A 35 24.18 26.48 40.62
CA GLN A 35 25.55 26.13 41.02
C GLN A 35 26.19 27.16 41.96
N SER A 36 25.71 28.40 41.95
CA SER A 36 26.11 29.43 42.92
C SER A 36 25.64 29.16 44.36
N GLY A 37 24.76 28.18 44.57
CA GLY A 37 24.19 27.83 45.88
C GLY A 37 22.91 28.59 46.26
N SER A 38 22.37 29.41 45.36
CA SER A 38 21.19 30.27 45.62
C SER A 38 19.90 29.51 45.97
N TYR A 39 19.82 28.21 45.66
CA TYR A 39 18.62 27.38 45.85
C TYR A 39 18.79 26.25 46.87
N GLY A 40 19.91 26.21 47.59
CA GLY A 40 20.24 25.14 48.54
C GLY A 40 20.69 23.84 47.86
N MET A 41 21.01 22.83 48.68
CA MET A 41 21.48 21.52 48.21
C MET A 41 20.34 20.51 47.94
N ASP A 42 19.16 20.76 48.50
CA ASP A 42 18.01 19.87 48.37
C ASP A 42 17.51 19.82 46.93
N GLY A 43 17.57 18.64 46.33
CA GLY A 43 17.11 18.41 44.95
C GLY A 43 18.15 18.70 43.88
N LEU A 44 19.43 18.89 44.24
CA LEU A 44 20.58 18.84 43.33
C LEU A 44 20.98 17.39 43.06
N LEU A 45 21.17 17.05 41.79
CA LEU A 45 21.37 15.67 41.33
C LEU A 45 22.54 15.59 40.33
N ASP A 46 23.02 14.37 40.12
CA ASP A 46 23.83 13.99 38.96
C ASP A 46 22.96 13.58 37.75
N ASN A 47 23.58 13.29 36.61
CA ASN A 47 22.86 12.90 35.39
C ASN A 47 22.18 11.53 35.43
N ASP A 48 22.55 10.69 36.38
CA ASP A 48 21.86 9.42 36.65
C ASP A 48 20.70 9.60 37.63
N GLY A 49 20.47 10.83 38.12
CA GLY A 49 19.37 11.18 39.01
C GLY A 49 19.67 10.89 40.49
N HIS A 50 20.93 10.64 40.86
CA HIS A 50 21.33 10.46 42.25
C HIS A 50 21.61 11.82 42.92
N PRO A 51 21.27 11.98 44.20
CA PRO A 51 21.56 13.21 44.93
C PRO A 51 23.06 13.44 45.10
N ILE A 52 23.48 14.70 45.03
CA ILE A 52 24.86 15.09 45.33
C ILE A 52 25.19 14.72 46.80
N PRO A 53 26.36 14.11 47.08
CA PRO A 53 26.70 13.64 48.42
C PRO A 53 26.67 14.74 49.49
N ILE A 54 26.32 14.35 50.72
CA ILE A 54 26.32 15.25 51.88
C ILE A 54 27.76 15.73 52.14
N GLY A 55 28.01 17.03 51.96
CA GLY A 55 29.34 17.66 52.02
C GLY A 55 29.96 18.00 50.66
N GLY A 56 29.29 17.67 49.55
CA GLY A 56 29.64 18.12 48.20
C GLY A 56 29.24 19.58 47.93
N ASN A 57 29.73 20.15 46.83
CA ASN A 57 29.43 21.52 46.44
C ASN A 57 28.26 21.58 45.46
N ALA A 58 27.49 22.67 45.51
CA ALA A 58 26.42 22.93 44.52
C ALA A 58 26.96 23.02 43.08
N SER A 59 28.25 23.35 42.92
CA SER A 59 28.96 23.37 41.63
C SER A 59 28.99 22.02 40.92
N ASP A 60 28.89 20.92 41.67
CA ASP A 60 29.01 19.57 41.14
C ASP A 60 27.67 19.07 40.58
N ALA A 61 26.59 19.82 40.79
CA ALA A 61 25.27 19.53 40.26
C ALA A 61 25.25 19.67 38.73
N THR A 62 24.89 18.57 38.06
CA THR A 62 24.68 18.51 36.60
C THR A 62 23.21 18.36 36.24
N ALA A 63 22.38 18.02 37.21
CA ALA A 63 20.95 17.89 37.09
C ALA A 63 20.22 18.39 38.35
N VAL A 64 18.90 18.61 38.24
CA VAL A 64 18.06 19.00 39.37
C VAL A 64 16.69 18.32 39.32
N THR A 65 16.05 18.18 40.48
CA THR A 65 14.64 17.74 40.54
C THR A 65 13.72 18.70 39.79
N LEU A 66 12.59 18.19 39.28
CA LEU A 66 11.62 19.01 38.56
C LEU A 66 11.11 20.21 39.36
N ASP A 67 10.93 20.05 40.68
CA ASP A 67 10.46 21.13 41.55
C ASP A 67 11.50 22.26 41.67
N VAL A 68 12.78 21.92 41.82
CA VAL A 68 13.88 22.90 41.79
C VAL A 68 13.98 23.57 40.42
N CYS A 69 13.80 22.83 39.32
CA CYS A 69 13.80 23.42 37.98
C CYS A 69 12.71 24.48 37.82
N TYR A 70 11.47 24.21 38.28
CA TYR A 70 10.41 25.21 38.22
C TYR A 70 10.65 26.40 39.14
N ARG A 71 11.22 26.19 40.33
CA ARG A 71 11.54 27.26 41.26
C ARG A 71 12.67 28.16 40.76
N ALA A 72 13.69 27.59 40.12
CA ALA A 72 14.87 28.31 39.66
C ALA A 72 14.73 28.87 38.25
N CYS A 73 14.22 28.07 37.31
CA CYS A 73 14.17 28.44 35.88
C CYS A 73 12.77 28.89 35.43
N GLY A 74 11.73 28.59 36.20
CA GLY A 74 10.34 28.88 35.83
C GLY A 74 9.71 27.80 34.92
N ARG A 75 8.48 28.06 34.46
CA ARG A 75 7.70 27.13 33.62
C ARG A 75 7.81 27.39 32.11
N GLY A 76 8.57 28.42 31.71
CA GLY A 76 8.76 28.78 30.31
C GLY A 76 9.62 27.77 29.55
N SER A 77 9.59 27.89 28.23
CA SER A 77 10.54 27.20 27.34
C SER A 77 11.72 28.10 27.00
N GLU A 78 12.80 27.50 26.48
CA GLU A 78 13.85 28.28 25.83
C GLU A 78 13.31 29.07 24.63
N PRO A 79 13.87 30.26 24.35
CA PRO A 79 13.46 31.04 23.20
C PRO A 79 13.78 30.31 21.89
N PHE A 80 12.94 30.54 20.89
CA PHE A 80 13.16 30.06 19.53
C PHE A 80 14.44 30.70 18.96
N SER A 81 15.35 29.86 18.45
CA SER A 81 16.55 30.28 17.73
C SER A 81 16.43 29.87 16.26
N PHE A 82 16.15 30.84 15.38
CA PHE A 82 16.06 30.56 13.94
C PHE A 82 17.33 29.92 13.36
N PRO A 83 18.56 30.36 13.72
CA PRO A 83 19.77 29.70 13.23
C PRO A 83 19.86 28.22 13.60
N ALA A 84 19.56 27.88 14.87
CA ALA A 84 19.58 26.48 15.34
C ALA A 84 18.49 25.66 14.64
N PHE A 85 17.28 26.20 14.55
CA PHE A 85 16.18 25.56 13.83
C PHE A 85 16.51 25.31 12.36
N ALA A 86 17.06 26.30 11.65
CA ALA A 86 17.42 26.20 10.25
C ALA A 86 18.52 25.15 10.03
N GLN A 87 19.52 25.10 10.90
CA GLN A 87 20.59 24.10 10.86
C GLN A 87 20.05 22.69 11.07
N GLU A 88 19.32 22.45 12.17
CA GLU A 88 18.81 21.12 12.52
C GLU A 88 17.75 20.63 11.51
N SER A 89 16.86 21.50 11.05
CA SER A 89 15.87 21.15 10.03
C SER A 89 16.51 20.79 8.69
N SER A 90 17.53 21.55 8.26
CA SER A 90 18.25 21.29 7.02
C SER A 90 19.03 19.98 7.07
N ALA A 91 19.57 19.62 8.24
CA ALA A 91 20.33 18.40 8.44
C ALA A 91 19.44 17.15 8.56
N TRP A 92 18.37 17.22 9.36
CA TRP A 92 17.65 16.02 9.79
C TRP A 92 16.25 15.83 9.19
N LEU A 93 15.67 16.87 8.58
CA LEU A 93 14.29 16.83 8.06
C LEU A 93 14.21 17.06 6.54
N VAL A 94 14.85 18.12 6.05
CA VAL A 94 14.76 18.55 4.64
C VAL A 94 15.13 17.43 3.64
N PRO A 95 16.17 16.61 3.86
CA PRO A 95 16.49 15.51 2.95
C PRO A 95 15.33 14.51 2.77
N TRP A 96 14.57 14.24 3.84
CA TRP A 96 13.41 13.35 3.78
C TRP A 96 12.23 13.97 3.06
N LEU A 97 12.00 15.27 3.25
CA LEU A 97 10.97 16.00 2.51
C LEU A 97 11.25 16.00 1.01
N ALA A 98 12.53 16.06 0.60
CA ALA A 98 12.91 15.90 -0.80
C ALA A 98 12.51 14.52 -1.35
N LEU A 99 12.65 13.45 -0.57
CA LEU A 99 12.22 12.10 -0.98
C LEU A 99 10.70 11.93 -1.09
N LEU A 100 9.89 12.72 -0.37
CA LEU A 100 8.43 12.69 -0.55
C LEU A 100 8.02 13.05 -1.98
N SER A 101 8.78 13.93 -2.64
CA SER A 101 8.57 14.28 -4.06
C SER A 101 8.85 13.13 -5.03
N GLN A 102 9.47 12.05 -4.58
CA GLN A 102 9.80 10.87 -5.38
C GLN A 102 8.77 9.75 -5.22
N LEU A 103 7.75 9.94 -4.38
CA LEU A 103 6.65 9.00 -4.30
C LEU A 103 5.84 8.99 -5.61
N PRO A 104 5.29 7.83 -6.02
CA PRO A 104 4.52 7.74 -7.25
C PRO A 104 3.23 8.58 -7.15
N PHE A 105 3.11 9.56 -8.05
CA PHE A 105 1.92 10.38 -8.23
C PHE A 105 1.19 9.96 -9.50
N GLY A 106 -0.13 10.13 -9.51
CA GLY A 106 -0.95 9.79 -10.67
C GLY A 106 -2.43 10.05 -10.50
N ALA A 107 -2.84 10.70 -9.41
CA ALA A 107 -4.17 11.24 -9.33
C ALA A 107 -4.32 12.37 -10.34
N ASN A 108 -5.54 12.51 -10.90
CA ASN A 108 -5.86 13.51 -11.92
C ASN A 108 -5.86 14.94 -11.34
N ASP A 109 -5.85 15.09 -10.03
CA ASP A 109 -5.87 16.37 -9.30
C ASP A 109 -4.68 16.45 -8.31
N LEU A 110 -4.09 17.65 -8.22
CA LEU A 110 -3.05 18.00 -7.26
C LEU A 110 -3.50 17.72 -5.81
N PHE A 111 -4.77 18.00 -5.49
CA PHE A 111 -5.29 17.79 -4.14
C PHE A 111 -5.34 16.31 -3.74
N GLU A 112 -5.68 15.43 -4.68
CA GLU A 112 -5.69 13.98 -4.44
C GLU A 112 -4.26 13.45 -4.23
N ASN A 113 -3.29 13.93 -5.00
CA ASN A 113 -1.88 13.62 -4.80
C ASN A 113 -1.36 14.15 -3.44
N ALA A 114 -1.76 15.35 -3.03
CA ALA A 114 -1.38 15.91 -1.73
C ALA A 114 -1.98 15.10 -0.55
N ASN A 115 -3.27 14.73 -0.65
CA ASN A 115 -3.92 13.89 0.35
C ASN A 115 -3.25 12.50 0.46
N TYR A 116 -2.76 11.96 -0.65
CA TYR A 116 -1.97 10.73 -0.67
C TYR A 116 -0.64 10.87 0.10
N ILE A 117 0.11 11.96 -0.12
CA ILE A 117 1.37 12.21 0.61
C ILE A 117 1.08 12.29 2.11
N ILE A 118 0.08 13.08 2.50
CA ILE A 118 -0.31 13.25 3.90
C ILE A 118 -0.70 11.89 4.51
N MET A 119 -1.45 11.06 3.79
CA MET A 119 -1.82 9.72 4.26
C MET A 119 -0.61 8.79 4.38
N ALA A 120 0.35 8.85 3.45
CA ALA A 120 1.58 8.07 3.50
C ALA A 120 2.47 8.48 4.68
N VAL A 121 2.64 9.78 4.92
CA VAL A 121 3.37 10.34 6.07
C VAL A 121 2.66 10.00 7.39
N GLY A 122 1.33 10.01 7.39
CA GLY A 122 0.52 9.72 8.56
C GLY A 122 0.42 8.25 8.93
N SER A 123 0.55 7.35 7.94
CA SER A 123 0.61 5.91 8.16
C SER A 123 1.69 5.29 7.25
N PRO A 124 2.98 5.46 7.61
CA PRO A 124 4.07 4.72 6.98
C PRO A 124 3.83 3.21 6.96
N THR A 125 3.19 2.65 8.00
CA THR A 125 2.83 1.23 8.04
C THR A 125 1.94 0.84 6.85
N LEU A 126 0.99 1.70 6.45
CA LEU A 126 0.11 1.44 5.31
C LEU A 126 0.86 1.43 3.99
N ILE A 127 1.67 2.45 3.71
CA ILE A 127 2.41 2.52 2.44
C ILE A 127 3.48 1.41 2.33
N ILE A 128 4.14 1.05 3.43
CA ILE A 128 5.09 -0.08 3.45
C ILE A 128 4.35 -1.40 3.26
N CYS A 129 3.18 -1.58 3.88
CA CYS A 129 2.36 -2.77 3.70
C CYS A 129 1.92 -2.91 2.25
N SER A 130 1.44 -1.84 1.61
CA SER A 130 1.04 -1.85 0.20
C SER A 130 2.22 -2.17 -0.71
N LEU A 131 3.41 -1.60 -0.46
CA LEU A 131 4.63 -1.91 -1.20
C LEU A 131 5.04 -3.39 -1.07
N ALA A 132 5.09 -3.89 0.17
CA ALA A 132 5.42 -5.29 0.44
C ALA A 132 4.41 -6.23 -0.22
N LEU A 133 3.13 -5.87 -0.18
CA LEU A 133 2.06 -6.63 -0.79
C LEU A 133 2.20 -6.69 -2.31
N SER A 134 2.55 -5.59 -2.96
CA SER A 134 2.77 -5.52 -4.41
C SER A 134 4.01 -6.30 -4.86
N ALA A 135 5.09 -6.28 -4.07
CA ALA A 135 6.25 -7.14 -4.31
C ALA A 135 5.89 -8.64 -4.16
N ILE A 136 5.14 -9.00 -3.12
CA ILE A 136 4.68 -10.38 -2.89
C ILE A 136 3.68 -10.82 -3.96
N ASN A 137 2.77 -9.95 -4.40
CA ASN A 137 1.78 -10.22 -5.45
C ASN A 137 2.46 -10.45 -6.80
N THR A 138 3.43 -9.60 -7.16
CA THR A 138 4.28 -9.81 -8.33
C THR A 138 4.95 -11.18 -8.29
N ARG A 139 5.48 -11.57 -7.10
CA ARG A 139 6.07 -12.89 -6.87
C ARG A 139 5.02 -14.02 -6.87
N TRP A 140 3.78 -13.77 -6.53
CA TRP A 140 2.74 -14.79 -6.60
C TRP A 140 2.27 -15.03 -8.04
N ILE A 141 1.95 -13.96 -8.79
CA ILE A 141 1.43 -14.04 -10.17
C ILE A 141 2.38 -14.84 -11.06
N GLY A 142 3.65 -14.46 -11.15
CA GLY A 142 4.57 -15.20 -12.04
C GLY A 142 4.82 -16.65 -11.60
N ARG A 143 4.84 -16.97 -10.29
CA ARG A 143 4.92 -18.38 -9.82
C ARG A 143 3.69 -19.16 -10.26
N LEU A 144 2.52 -18.53 -10.21
CA LEU A 144 1.27 -19.13 -10.65
C LEU A 144 1.35 -19.49 -12.13
N PHE A 145 1.74 -18.55 -13.00
CA PHE A 145 1.88 -18.79 -14.44
C PHE A 145 3.05 -19.71 -14.83
N ASP A 146 4.10 -19.81 -14.01
CA ASP A 146 5.20 -20.78 -14.21
C ASP A 146 4.74 -22.24 -14.06
N THR A 147 3.66 -22.50 -13.30
CA THR A 147 3.13 -23.87 -13.15
C THR A 147 2.50 -24.42 -14.44
N ALA A 148 1.97 -23.54 -15.31
CA ALA A 148 1.43 -23.90 -16.62
C ALA A 148 2.56 -24.09 -17.66
N LYS A 149 3.53 -24.95 -17.33
CA LYS A 149 4.80 -25.11 -18.05
C LYS A 149 4.60 -25.21 -19.57
N ARG A 150 5.30 -24.33 -20.29
CA ARG A 150 5.42 -24.26 -21.76
C ARG A 150 4.18 -23.82 -22.55
N TYR A 151 3.24 -23.13 -21.90
CA TYR A 151 2.24 -22.33 -22.65
C TYR A 151 2.91 -21.10 -23.32
N PRO A 152 2.60 -20.76 -24.58
CA PRO A 152 3.36 -19.76 -25.37
C PRO A 152 3.39 -18.34 -24.79
N ASN A 153 2.25 -17.83 -24.32
CA ASN A 153 2.12 -16.43 -23.86
C ASN A 153 2.25 -16.21 -22.35
N ARG A 154 2.66 -17.24 -21.58
CA ARG A 154 2.63 -17.20 -20.09
C ARG A 154 3.35 -16.00 -19.49
N ASN A 155 4.49 -15.62 -20.07
CA ASN A 155 5.33 -14.52 -19.59
C ASN A 155 4.61 -13.19 -19.81
N TYR A 156 3.98 -13.00 -20.97
CA TYR A 156 3.24 -11.79 -21.29
C TYR A 156 1.98 -11.66 -20.43
N THR A 157 1.23 -12.74 -20.23
CA THR A 157 0.05 -12.73 -19.35
C THR A 157 0.41 -12.38 -17.91
N ALA A 158 1.48 -12.99 -17.36
CA ALA A 158 1.95 -12.67 -16.01
C ALA A 158 2.39 -11.21 -15.89
N ARG A 159 3.10 -10.67 -16.90
CA ARG A 159 3.51 -9.25 -16.96
C ARG A 159 2.33 -8.30 -17.02
N ALA A 160 1.32 -8.61 -17.84
CA ALA A 160 0.12 -7.80 -17.96
C ALA A 160 -0.62 -7.72 -16.62
N PHE A 161 -0.81 -8.84 -15.91
CA PHE A 161 -1.43 -8.81 -14.58
C PHE A 161 -0.57 -8.13 -13.52
N ASN A 162 0.75 -8.24 -13.60
CA ASN A 162 1.66 -7.47 -12.74
C ASN A 162 1.55 -5.96 -12.99
N ALA A 163 1.39 -5.53 -14.25
CA ALA A 163 1.19 -4.12 -14.57
C ALA A 163 -0.18 -3.62 -14.09
N LEU A 164 -1.21 -4.44 -14.23
CA LEU A 164 -2.59 -4.10 -13.84
C LEU A 164 -2.87 -4.24 -12.34
N GLN A 165 -1.95 -4.80 -11.54
CA GLN A 165 -2.19 -5.03 -10.10
C GLN A 165 -2.52 -3.74 -9.32
N HIS A 166 -2.06 -2.59 -9.81
CA HIS A 166 -2.25 -1.29 -9.19
C HIS A 166 -3.61 -0.65 -9.51
N CYS A 167 -4.45 -1.32 -10.31
CA CYS A 167 -5.79 -0.85 -10.66
C CYS A 167 -6.84 -1.92 -10.44
N CYS A 168 -8.08 -1.52 -10.21
CA CYS A 168 -9.20 -2.45 -10.26
C CYS A 168 -9.56 -2.67 -11.73
N PHE A 169 -9.47 -3.92 -12.19
CA PHE A 169 -9.85 -4.34 -13.53
C PHE A 169 -10.65 -5.63 -13.48
N TYR A 170 -11.52 -5.86 -14.45
CA TYR A 170 -12.23 -7.11 -14.63
C TYR A 170 -12.04 -7.62 -16.06
N LEU A 171 -12.25 -8.93 -16.22
CA LEU A 171 -12.22 -9.60 -17.51
C LEU A 171 -13.63 -9.65 -18.07
N GLU A 172 -13.76 -9.56 -19.40
CA GLU A 172 -15.06 -9.65 -20.07
C GLU A 172 -15.81 -10.94 -19.63
N PRO A 173 -17.06 -10.84 -19.12
CA PRO A 173 -17.80 -12.00 -18.61
C PRO A 173 -18.16 -13.04 -19.67
N SER A 174 -18.18 -12.61 -20.94
CA SER A 174 -18.55 -13.41 -22.09
C SER A 174 -17.53 -14.55 -22.30
N ASP A 175 -17.97 -15.80 -22.13
CA ASP A 175 -17.08 -16.98 -22.21
C ASP A 175 -16.36 -17.11 -23.55
N ASP A 176 -16.96 -16.59 -24.62
CA ASP A 176 -16.37 -16.57 -25.96
C ASP A 176 -15.16 -15.64 -26.08
N VAL A 177 -15.24 -14.44 -25.51
CA VAL A 177 -14.11 -13.49 -25.48
C VAL A 177 -12.98 -14.08 -24.66
N LEU A 178 -13.30 -14.55 -23.44
CA LEU A 178 -12.29 -15.04 -22.51
C LEU A 178 -11.62 -16.33 -23.01
N ALA A 179 -12.39 -17.28 -23.54
CA ALA A 179 -11.82 -18.49 -24.12
C ALA A 179 -11.00 -18.19 -25.37
N SER A 180 -11.41 -17.21 -26.20
CA SER A 180 -10.65 -16.80 -27.39
C SER A 180 -9.29 -16.18 -27.04
N ILE A 181 -9.21 -15.29 -26.05
CA ILE A 181 -7.93 -14.67 -25.64
C ILE A 181 -6.98 -15.63 -24.93
N ILE A 182 -7.47 -16.77 -24.44
CA ILE A 182 -6.66 -17.83 -23.87
C ILE A 182 -6.19 -18.76 -24.98
N VAL A 183 -7.12 -19.35 -25.75
CA VAL A 183 -6.83 -20.47 -26.65
C VAL A 183 -6.20 -20.02 -27.96
N LEU A 184 -6.71 -18.97 -28.62
CA LEU A 184 -6.33 -18.63 -29.99
C LEU A 184 -4.87 -18.12 -30.07
N PRO A 185 -4.05 -18.63 -31.03
CA PRO A 185 -2.66 -18.22 -31.19
C PRO A 185 -2.53 -16.77 -31.67
N GLN A 186 -3.51 -16.23 -32.40
CA GLN A 186 -3.51 -14.83 -32.85
C GLN A 186 -3.45 -13.84 -31.67
N ASN A 187 -3.98 -14.25 -30.51
CA ASN A 187 -3.98 -13.41 -29.32
C ASN A 187 -2.64 -13.43 -28.56
N ASP A 188 -1.66 -14.24 -28.96
CA ASP A 188 -0.32 -14.19 -28.36
C ASP A 188 0.40 -12.89 -28.71
N ALA A 189 0.29 -12.43 -29.96
CA ALA A 189 0.79 -11.12 -30.39
C ALA A 189 0.03 -9.97 -29.71
N TRP A 190 -1.26 -10.17 -29.42
CA TRP A 190 -2.05 -9.20 -28.67
C TRP A 190 -1.57 -9.07 -27.22
N TRP A 191 -1.27 -10.17 -26.52
CA TRP A 191 -0.69 -10.13 -25.18
C TRP A 191 0.67 -9.42 -25.15
N GLU A 192 1.52 -9.66 -26.16
CA GLU A 192 2.80 -8.97 -26.30
C GLU A 192 2.60 -7.45 -26.49
N GLU A 193 1.72 -7.03 -27.39
CA GLU A 193 1.42 -5.63 -27.65
C GLU A 193 0.79 -4.93 -26.44
N LEU A 194 -0.06 -5.66 -25.70
CA LEU A 194 -0.63 -5.17 -24.45
C LEU A 194 0.45 -4.89 -23.42
N VAL A 195 1.39 -5.81 -23.21
CA VAL A 195 2.50 -5.62 -22.27
C VAL A 195 3.40 -4.46 -22.73
N LYS A 196 3.73 -4.37 -24.01
CA LYS A 196 4.51 -3.24 -24.56
C LYS A 196 3.81 -1.90 -24.30
N SER A 197 2.50 -1.84 -24.51
CA SER A 197 1.71 -0.63 -24.27
C SER A 197 1.61 -0.28 -22.78
N LEU A 198 1.38 -1.27 -21.90
CA LEU A 198 1.26 -1.06 -20.45
C LEU A 198 2.58 -0.70 -19.79
N GLU A 199 3.71 -1.18 -20.30
CA GLU A 199 5.04 -0.90 -19.76
C GLU A 199 5.74 0.29 -20.44
N ALA A 200 5.11 0.93 -21.43
CA ALA A 200 5.70 2.02 -22.22
C ALA A 200 6.09 3.25 -21.39
N ARG A 201 5.36 3.54 -20.30
CA ARG A 201 5.58 4.74 -19.44
C ARG A 201 6.26 4.43 -18.11
N ARG A 202 6.74 3.20 -17.94
CA ARG A 202 7.18 2.69 -16.64
C ARG A 202 8.18 3.67 -16.01
N LEU A 203 7.84 4.21 -14.83
CA LEU A 203 8.72 5.07 -14.04
C LEU A 203 9.96 4.27 -13.62
N GLY A 204 10.95 4.22 -14.51
CA GLY A 204 12.26 3.65 -14.23
C GLY A 204 13.06 4.58 -13.31
N TRP A 205 14.32 4.21 -13.10
CA TRP A 205 15.29 5.10 -12.48
C TRP A 205 15.45 6.36 -13.33
N THR A 206 14.86 7.47 -12.90
CA THR A 206 15.19 8.78 -13.46
C THR A 206 16.54 9.23 -12.89
N ILE A 207 17.31 9.98 -13.69
CA ILE A 207 18.59 10.54 -13.26
C ILE A 207 18.40 11.36 -11.98
N SER A 208 17.31 12.15 -11.93
CA SER A 208 16.95 12.95 -10.75
C SER A 208 16.67 12.10 -9.51
N ALA A 209 15.86 11.03 -9.63
CA ALA A 209 15.56 10.15 -8.51
C ALA A 209 16.81 9.44 -7.97
N PHE A 210 17.69 9.01 -8.88
CA PHE A 210 18.96 8.37 -8.52
C PHE A 210 19.88 9.31 -7.72
N PHE A 211 20.13 10.51 -8.22
CA PHE A 211 20.97 11.49 -7.53
C PHE A 211 20.34 11.95 -6.20
N ASN A 212 19.01 12.15 -6.15
CA ASN A 212 18.33 12.49 -4.90
C ASN A 212 18.49 11.40 -3.83
N LEU A 213 18.34 10.13 -4.19
CA LEU A 213 18.54 9.01 -3.26
C LEU A 213 19.98 8.92 -2.75
N ILE A 214 20.98 9.11 -3.63
CA ILE A 214 22.38 9.12 -3.24
C ILE A 214 22.68 10.31 -2.31
N TRP A 215 22.21 11.50 -2.67
CA TRP A 215 22.52 12.71 -1.92
C TRP A 215 21.90 12.69 -0.52
N VAL A 216 20.66 12.21 -0.40
CA VAL A 216 20.00 12.03 0.91
C VAL A 216 20.76 11.02 1.77
N LEU A 217 21.26 9.93 1.18
CA LEU A 217 22.06 8.94 1.91
C LEU A 217 23.42 9.52 2.37
N ILE A 218 24.13 10.24 1.49
CA ILE A 218 25.40 10.90 1.81
C ILE A 218 25.19 11.93 2.93
N ALA A 219 24.19 12.82 2.77
CA ALA A 219 23.86 13.82 3.78
C ALA A 219 23.58 13.16 5.13
N PHE A 220 22.71 12.14 5.17
CA PHE A 220 22.38 11.44 6.40
C PHE A 220 23.59 10.79 7.08
N ILE A 221 24.49 10.16 6.31
CA ILE A 221 25.72 9.56 6.84
C ILE A 221 26.63 10.65 7.44
N LEU A 222 26.86 11.74 6.71
CA LEU A 222 27.69 12.85 7.19
C LEU A 222 27.12 13.48 8.45
N THR A 223 25.80 13.67 8.51
CA THR A 223 25.11 14.21 9.70
C THR A 223 25.22 13.26 10.90
N ILE A 224 25.10 11.94 10.70
CA ILE A 224 25.34 10.96 11.78
C ILE A 224 26.79 11.00 12.26
N ILE A 225 27.77 11.09 11.35
CA ILE A 225 29.19 11.15 11.71
C ILE A 225 29.46 12.39 12.55
N ASP A 226 28.91 13.56 12.17
CA ASP A 226 29.03 14.78 12.96
C ASP A 226 28.38 14.61 14.34
N ALA A 227 27.14 14.09 14.41
CA ALA A 227 26.43 13.88 15.67
C ALA A 227 27.16 12.93 16.65
N LEU A 228 27.86 11.91 16.14
CA LEU A 228 28.64 10.98 16.97
C LEU A 228 30.01 11.51 17.40
N ASN A 229 30.49 12.59 16.77
CA ASN A 229 31.81 13.17 17.04
C ASN A 229 31.74 14.53 17.76
N SER A 230 30.59 15.22 17.71
CA SER A 230 30.37 16.54 18.30
C SER A 230 29.53 16.42 19.58
N PRO A 231 30.13 16.45 20.78
CA PRO A 231 29.46 16.18 22.06
C PRO A 231 28.55 17.30 22.58
N SER A 232 28.26 18.33 21.78
CA SER A 232 27.58 19.53 22.25
C SER A 232 26.06 19.47 22.10
N GLN A 233 25.38 19.39 23.25
CA GLN A 233 23.96 19.71 23.51
C GLN A 233 22.88 18.71 23.05
N ASP A 234 21.75 18.71 23.79
CA ASP A 234 20.50 17.98 23.54
C ASP A 234 19.91 18.20 22.13
N SER A 235 20.34 19.26 21.43
CA SER A 235 19.94 19.60 20.06
C SER A 235 20.27 18.47 19.09
N ASN A 236 21.47 17.88 19.19
CA ASN A 236 21.93 16.86 18.23
C ASN A 236 21.13 15.55 18.35
N ALA A 237 20.87 15.09 19.58
CA ALA A 237 20.09 13.87 19.81
C ALA A 237 18.64 14.03 19.33
N SER A 238 18.10 15.25 19.44
CA SER A 238 16.76 15.61 18.99
C SER A 238 16.63 15.53 17.47
N GLY A 239 17.56 16.15 16.74
CA GLY A 239 17.64 16.06 15.29
C GLY A 239 17.87 14.63 14.81
N GLN A 240 18.83 13.92 15.40
CA GLN A 240 19.17 12.54 15.06
C GLN A 240 17.97 11.60 15.11
N SER A 241 17.16 11.74 16.16
CA SER A 241 15.97 10.91 16.35
C SER A 241 14.91 11.16 15.28
N ILE A 242 14.74 12.42 14.85
CA ILE A 242 13.88 12.76 13.70
C ILE A 242 14.41 12.11 12.43
N GLY A 243 15.72 12.20 12.17
CA GLY A 243 16.32 11.58 10.99
C GLY A 243 16.07 10.07 10.93
N LEU A 244 16.24 9.37 12.06
CA LEU A 244 15.96 7.93 12.18
C LEU A 244 14.47 7.61 12.03
N LEU A 245 13.58 8.47 12.53
CA LEU A 245 12.14 8.30 12.37
C LEU A 245 11.70 8.33 10.92
N TRP A 246 12.31 9.17 10.08
CA TRP A 246 11.98 9.29 8.65
C TRP A 246 12.66 8.25 7.74
N LEU A 247 13.58 7.45 8.29
CA LEU A 247 14.40 6.50 7.54
C LEU A 247 13.60 5.40 6.80
N TRP A 248 12.33 5.19 7.17
CA TRP A 248 11.43 4.27 6.46
C TRP A 248 11.12 4.73 5.03
N LEU A 249 11.25 6.03 4.75
CA LEU A 249 10.91 6.60 3.45
C LEU A 249 11.90 6.16 2.36
N TYR A 250 13.16 5.94 2.73
CA TYR A 250 14.20 5.49 1.81
C TYR A 250 13.81 4.19 1.06
N PRO A 251 13.53 3.06 1.75
CA PRO A 251 13.20 1.82 1.08
C PRO A 251 11.82 1.86 0.42
N VAL A 252 10.92 2.74 0.88
CA VAL A 252 9.63 2.97 0.21
C VAL A 252 9.83 3.61 -1.16
N VAL A 253 10.63 4.67 -1.26
CA VAL A 253 10.94 5.32 -2.54
C VAL A 253 11.68 4.37 -3.46
N VAL A 254 12.73 3.69 -2.97
CA VAL A 254 13.46 2.68 -3.75
C VAL A 254 12.50 1.58 -4.25
N GLY A 255 11.63 1.07 -3.38
CA GLY A 255 10.70 0.01 -3.73
C GLY A 255 9.69 0.42 -4.79
N TRP A 256 9.16 1.64 -4.72
CA TRP A 256 8.21 2.14 -5.73
C TRP A 256 8.88 2.46 -7.06
N ILE A 257 10.12 2.97 -7.08
CA ILE A 257 10.91 3.11 -8.31
C ILE A 257 11.18 1.74 -8.93
N VAL A 258 11.45 0.73 -8.10
CA VAL A 258 11.70 -0.63 -8.57
C VAL A 258 10.43 -1.25 -9.14
N LEU A 259 9.30 -1.25 -8.43
CA LEU A 259 8.06 -1.83 -8.96
C LEU A 259 7.51 -1.04 -10.16
N SER A 260 7.72 0.29 -10.13
CA SER A 260 7.30 1.26 -11.15
C SER A 260 5.79 1.17 -11.46
N PRO A 261 4.91 1.40 -10.49
CA PRO A 261 3.47 1.28 -10.68
C PRO A 261 2.94 2.36 -11.63
N GLU A 262 2.06 1.98 -12.56
CA GLU A 262 1.35 2.97 -13.38
C GLU A 262 0.12 3.48 -12.67
N CYS A 263 0.13 4.78 -12.39
CA CYS A 263 -0.87 5.43 -11.54
C CYS A 263 -1.88 6.26 -12.35
N ASP A 264 -1.62 6.56 -13.63
CA ASP A 264 -2.52 7.34 -14.50
C ASP A 264 -3.65 6.47 -15.05
N ARG A 265 -4.82 6.59 -14.41
CA ARG A 265 -6.03 5.86 -14.80
C ARG A 265 -6.47 6.17 -16.24
N ARG A 266 -6.44 7.44 -16.67
CA ARG A 266 -6.96 7.84 -18.00
C ARG A 266 -6.09 7.27 -19.09
N TRP A 267 -4.77 7.34 -18.89
CA TRP A 267 -3.83 6.70 -19.78
C TRP A 267 -4.04 5.19 -19.84
N LEU A 268 -4.11 4.50 -18.68
CA LEU A 268 -4.37 3.05 -18.64
C LEU A 268 -5.65 2.66 -19.38
N GLU A 269 -6.74 3.38 -19.13
CA GLU A 269 -8.03 3.14 -19.79
C GLU A 269 -7.91 3.32 -21.32
N SER A 270 -7.21 4.37 -21.77
CA SER A 270 -6.98 4.60 -23.21
C SER A 270 -6.18 3.47 -23.87
N GLN A 271 -5.18 2.92 -23.17
CA GLN A 271 -4.36 1.84 -23.70
C GLN A 271 -5.14 0.52 -23.76
N LEU A 272 -5.92 0.22 -22.72
CA LEU A 272 -6.77 -0.98 -22.70
C LEU A 272 -7.84 -0.95 -23.79
N LEU A 273 -8.47 0.21 -24.04
CA LEU A 273 -9.44 0.36 -25.12
C LEU A 273 -8.78 0.22 -26.49
N ARG A 274 -7.63 0.88 -26.70
CA ARG A 274 -6.89 0.86 -27.97
C ARG A 274 -6.41 -0.55 -28.33
N VAL A 275 -5.77 -1.24 -27.39
CA VAL A 275 -5.21 -2.57 -27.62
C VAL A 275 -6.29 -3.64 -27.57
N GLY A 276 -7.32 -3.46 -26.73
CA GLY A 276 -8.46 -4.37 -26.61
C GLY A 276 -9.25 -4.52 -27.92
N GLY A 277 -9.36 -3.47 -28.73
CA GLY A 277 -10.01 -3.53 -30.05
C GLY A 277 -9.29 -4.41 -31.08
N ASN A 278 -8.04 -4.78 -30.82
CA ASN A 278 -7.26 -5.66 -31.69
C ASN A 278 -7.36 -7.14 -31.28
N ALA A 279 -8.05 -7.46 -30.19
CA ALA A 279 -8.25 -8.84 -29.78
C ALA A 279 -9.14 -9.59 -30.78
N VAL A 280 -8.83 -10.87 -30.97
CA VAL A 280 -9.47 -11.75 -31.94
C VAL A 280 -10.38 -12.75 -31.23
N ILE A 281 -11.59 -12.96 -31.77
CA ILE A 281 -12.59 -13.89 -31.22
C ILE A 281 -12.90 -15.00 -32.23
N ALA A 282 -13.14 -16.21 -31.72
CA ALA A 282 -13.57 -17.33 -32.52
C ALA A 282 -14.98 -17.15 -33.10
N SER A 283 -15.12 -17.39 -34.40
CA SER A 283 -16.42 -17.38 -35.07
C SER A 283 -17.14 -18.74 -35.00
N ALA A 284 -18.39 -18.78 -35.48
CA ALA A 284 -19.14 -20.02 -35.65
C ALA A 284 -18.56 -20.89 -36.78
N THR A 285 -17.86 -20.29 -37.74
CA THR A 285 -17.18 -20.99 -38.83
C THR A 285 -15.71 -21.28 -38.48
N PRO A 286 -15.20 -22.49 -38.73
CA PRO A 286 -13.80 -22.85 -38.47
C PRO A 286 -12.86 -21.96 -39.28
N ASP A 287 -11.70 -21.64 -38.70
CA ASP A 287 -10.61 -20.84 -39.29
C ASP A 287 -10.97 -19.41 -39.73
N LYS A 288 -12.19 -18.96 -39.43
CA LYS A 288 -12.60 -17.56 -39.54
C LYS A 288 -12.61 -16.93 -38.15
N PHE A 289 -11.99 -15.78 -38.04
CA PHE A 289 -11.92 -15.04 -36.79
C PHE A 289 -12.60 -13.68 -36.93
N ASP A 290 -13.38 -13.33 -35.93
CA ASP A 290 -14.05 -12.05 -35.85
C ASP A 290 -13.21 -11.10 -34.99
N LYS A 291 -13.23 -9.81 -35.33
CA LYS A 291 -12.67 -8.79 -34.44
C LYS A 291 -13.53 -8.67 -33.19
N CYS A 292 -12.91 -8.37 -32.06
CA CYS A 292 -13.65 -8.06 -30.85
C CYS A 292 -14.65 -6.92 -31.13
N PRO A 293 -15.95 -7.08 -30.80
CA PRO A 293 -16.94 -6.03 -31.00
C PRO A 293 -16.48 -4.74 -30.32
N PRO A 294 -16.77 -3.56 -30.90
CA PRO A 294 -16.34 -2.28 -30.34
C PRO A 294 -16.89 -2.01 -28.93
N ASN A 295 -17.94 -2.72 -28.53
CA ASN A 295 -18.59 -2.60 -27.22
C ASN A 295 -18.11 -3.65 -26.19
N LYS A 296 -17.21 -4.56 -26.58
CA LYS A 296 -16.64 -5.60 -25.71
C LYS A 296 -15.13 -5.44 -25.68
N HIS A 297 -14.55 -5.45 -24.49
CA HIS A 297 -13.10 -5.35 -24.33
C HIS A 297 -12.63 -6.46 -23.38
N PRO A 298 -11.60 -7.24 -23.76
CA PRO A 298 -11.13 -8.36 -22.94
C PRO A 298 -10.82 -7.99 -21.49
N ILE A 299 -10.29 -6.79 -21.26
CA ILE A 299 -9.91 -6.25 -19.95
C ILE A 299 -10.46 -4.83 -19.85
N THR A 300 -11.20 -4.56 -18.78
CA THR A 300 -11.79 -3.23 -18.53
C THR A 300 -11.54 -2.80 -17.09
N LEU A 301 -11.27 -1.50 -16.87
CA LEU A 301 -11.10 -0.96 -15.52
C LEU A 301 -12.45 -0.84 -14.80
N CYS A 302 -12.50 -1.17 -13.52
CA CYS A 302 -13.67 -0.94 -12.67
C CYS A 302 -13.95 0.57 -12.61
N LYS A 303 -15.23 0.96 -12.75
CA LYS A 303 -15.68 2.36 -12.66
C LYS A 303 -16.69 2.51 -11.53
N PRO A 304 -16.58 3.58 -10.72
CA PRO A 304 -17.57 3.85 -9.70
C PRO A 304 -18.96 4.01 -10.33
N GLY A 305 -19.98 3.38 -9.73
CA GLY A 305 -21.39 3.51 -10.12
C GLY A 305 -21.81 2.89 -11.45
N THR A 306 -20.86 2.39 -12.27
CA THR A 306 -21.14 1.79 -13.58
C THR A 306 -20.67 0.34 -13.71
N SER A 307 -19.83 -0.15 -12.78
CA SER A 307 -19.53 -1.58 -12.70
C SER A 307 -20.75 -2.37 -12.21
N CYS A 308 -20.96 -3.55 -12.79
CA CYS A 308 -21.92 -4.55 -12.30
C CYS A 308 -21.68 -4.88 -10.81
N TRP A 309 -20.43 -4.76 -10.38
CA TRP A 309 -19.98 -4.97 -9.01
C TRP A 309 -20.13 -3.70 -8.18
N LYS A 310 -20.88 -3.76 -7.08
CA LYS A 310 -20.96 -2.70 -6.07
C LYS A 310 -19.90 -2.93 -5.00
N PHE A 311 -18.92 -2.04 -4.93
CA PHE A 311 -17.94 -2.01 -3.85
C PHE A 311 -18.39 -1.05 -2.73
N PRO A 312 -18.21 -1.40 -1.45
CA PRO A 312 -18.64 -0.53 -0.34
C PRO A 312 -17.84 0.75 -0.20
N ASN A 313 -16.57 0.73 -0.60
CA ASN A 313 -15.65 1.86 -0.50
C ASN A 313 -15.02 2.18 -1.86
N ASP A 314 -14.67 3.45 -2.06
CA ASP A 314 -14.07 3.92 -3.31
C ASP A 314 -12.56 3.63 -3.40
N ASP A 315 -11.95 3.13 -2.31
CA ASP A 315 -10.50 2.89 -2.19
C ASP A 315 -9.99 1.93 -3.28
N ILE A 316 -10.82 0.95 -3.65
CA ILE A 316 -10.50 0.00 -4.70
C ILE A 316 -10.31 0.66 -6.07
N HIS A 317 -10.97 1.79 -6.32
CA HIS A 317 -10.93 2.50 -7.60
C HIS A 317 -9.71 3.44 -7.73
N CYS A 318 -9.04 3.77 -6.62
CA CYS A 318 -7.88 4.66 -6.61
C CYS A 318 -6.63 3.95 -7.14
N THR A 319 -6.06 4.38 -8.27
CA THR A 319 -4.88 3.77 -8.90
C THR A 319 -3.55 4.04 -8.19
N LEU A 320 -3.56 4.86 -7.13
CA LEU A 320 -2.36 5.17 -6.36
C LEU A 320 -1.89 3.93 -5.57
N PRO A 321 -0.57 3.71 -5.42
CA PRO A 321 -0.05 2.43 -4.93
C PRO A 321 -0.28 2.20 -3.44
N ILE A 322 -0.44 3.26 -2.64
CA ILE A 322 -0.84 3.13 -1.22
C ILE A 322 -2.15 2.37 -1.06
N PHE A 323 -3.03 2.36 -2.07
CA PHE A 323 -4.32 1.66 -2.06
C PHE A 323 -4.24 0.20 -2.53
N ASP A 324 -3.06 -0.34 -2.80
CA ASP A 324 -2.91 -1.74 -3.24
C ASP A 324 -3.51 -2.73 -2.22
N PHE A 325 -3.51 -2.39 -0.92
CA PHE A 325 -4.20 -3.17 0.12
C PHE A 325 -5.71 -3.37 -0.16
N ALA A 326 -6.38 -2.38 -0.77
CA ALA A 326 -7.81 -2.43 -1.03
C ALA A 326 -8.17 -3.38 -2.19
N ARG A 327 -7.21 -3.63 -3.09
CA ARG A 327 -7.39 -4.45 -4.30
C ARG A 327 -6.93 -5.90 -4.14
N VAL A 328 -6.18 -6.23 -3.10
CA VAL A 328 -5.51 -7.54 -2.98
C VAL A 328 -6.43 -8.73 -3.19
N TYR A 329 -7.64 -8.69 -2.61
CA TYR A 329 -8.61 -9.77 -2.75
C TYR A 329 -9.23 -9.79 -4.15
N TRP A 330 -9.47 -8.61 -4.75
CA TRP A 330 -9.95 -8.45 -6.13
C TRP A 330 -8.98 -9.02 -7.15
N LEU A 331 -7.73 -8.61 -7.05
CA LEU A 331 -6.65 -9.13 -7.86
C LEU A 331 -6.51 -10.64 -7.71
N ASN A 332 -6.54 -11.16 -6.47
CA ASN A 332 -6.45 -12.58 -6.21
C ASN A 332 -7.55 -13.36 -6.95
N GLN A 333 -8.79 -12.89 -6.88
CA GLN A 333 -9.91 -13.54 -7.54
C GLN A 333 -9.79 -13.50 -9.07
N VAL A 334 -9.64 -12.30 -9.66
CA VAL A 334 -9.59 -12.15 -11.12
C VAL A 334 -8.45 -12.98 -11.74
N VAL A 335 -7.28 -12.99 -11.09
CA VAL A 335 -6.12 -13.76 -11.56
C VAL A 335 -6.38 -15.26 -11.42
N LEU A 336 -6.98 -15.73 -10.32
CA LEU A 336 -7.29 -17.16 -10.17
C LEU A 336 -8.37 -17.63 -11.15
N ASP A 337 -9.42 -16.83 -11.37
CA ASP A 337 -10.50 -17.14 -12.31
C ASP A 337 -9.98 -17.26 -13.74
N TYR A 338 -9.05 -16.37 -14.14
CA TYR A 338 -8.35 -16.49 -15.42
C TYR A 338 -7.45 -17.73 -15.44
N PHE A 339 -6.64 -17.90 -14.39
CA PHE A 339 -5.64 -18.96 -14.33
C PHE A 339 -6.25 -20.36 -14.34
N GLN A 340 -7.43 -20.56 -13.74
CA GLN A 340 -8.13 -21.84 -13.78
C GLN A 340 -8.50 -22.26 -15.21
N LEU A 341 -9.02 -21.33 -16.01
CA LEU A 341 -9.35 -21.56 -17.42
C LEU A 341 -8.07 -21.81 -18.22
N TYR A 342 -7.06 -20.96 -18.00
CA TYR A 342 -5.75 -21.06 -18.63
C TYR A 342 -5.08 -22.42 -18.38
N HIS A 343 -5.04 -22.87 -17.12
CA HIS A 343 -4.46 -24.13 -16.71
C HIS A 343 -5.24 -25.33 -17.28
N SER A 344 -6.58 -25.26 -17.33
CA SER A 344 -7.42 -26.31 -17.93
C SER A 344 -7.04 -26.57 -19.40
N VAL A 345 -6.85 -25.50 -20.17
CA VAL A 345 -6.42 -25.59 -21.57
C VAL A 345 -5.01 -26.19 -21.66
N ALA A 346 -4.08 -25.72 -20.84
CA ALA A 346 -2.70 -26.22 -20.83
C ALA A 346 -2.64 -27.72 -20.51
N GLU A 347 -3.34 -28.17 -19.47
CA GLU A 347 -3.35 -29.56 -19.04
C GLU A 347 -3.96 -30.49 -20.09
N LYS A 348 -5.11 -30.12 -20.68
CA LYS A 348 -5.74 -30.91 -21.75
C LYS A 348 -4.86 -31.02 -23.00
N ALA A 349 -4.11 -29.97 -23.33
CA ALA A 349 -3.17 -30.01 -24.45
C ALA A 349 -2.02 -30.99 -24.19
N HIS A 350 -1.45 -30.96 -22.97
CA HIS A 350 -0.40 -31.89 -22.55
C HIS A 350 -0.90 -33.34 -22.48
N ALA A 351 -2.09 -33.58 -21.92
CA ALA A 351 -2.68 -34.92 -21.81
C ALA A 351 -2.96 -35.57 -23.17
N ARG A 352 -3.22 -34.75 -24.21
CA ARG A 352 -3.46 -35.21 -25.58
C ARG A 352 -2.19 -35.33 -26.42
N GLY A 353 -1.01 -35.06 -25.85
CA GLY A 353 0.26 -35.10 -26.56
C GLY A 353 0.37 -34.04 -27.68
N LEU A 354 -0.39 -32.95 -27.60
CA LEU A 354 -0.45 -31.89 -28.63
C LEU A 354 0.70 -30.89 -28.45
N VAL A 355 1.89 -31.43 -28.19
CA VAL A 355 3.07 -30.71 -27.78
C VAL A 355 4.15 -30.92 -28.84
N GLY A 356 4.68 -29.84 -29.39
CA GLY A 356 5.77 -29.88 -30.36
C GLY A 356 7.07 -30.42 -29.76
N GLY A 357 8.07 -30.71 -30.62
CA GLY A 357 9.37 -31.24 -30.19
C GLY A 357 10.15 -30.36 -29.19
N ASN A 358 9.81 -29.07 -29.08
CA ASN A 358 10.35 -28.13 -28.09
C ASN A 358 9.59 -28.14 -26.74
N GLY A 359 8.53 -28.94 -26.61
CA GLY A 359 7.68 -29.00 -25.42
C GLY A 359 6.59 -27.92 -25.35
N ALA A 360 6.44 -27.05 -26.35
CA ALA A 360 5.38 -26.04 -26.43
C ALA A 360 4.12 -26.61 -27.10
N ILE A 361 2.95 -26.06 -26.78
CA ILE A 361 1.67 -26.46 -27.41
C ILE A 361 1.70 -26.08 -28.89
N ASP A 362 1.36 -27.01 -29.79
CA ASP A 362 1.29 -26.76 -31.23
C ASP A 362 0.08 -25.87 -31.58
N ASP A 363 0.33 -24.77 -32.29
CA ASP A 363 -0.68 -23.78 -32.69
C ASP A 363 -1.79 -24.37 -33.56
N LYS A 364 -1.50 -25.44 -34.33
CA LYS A 364 -2.52 -26.14 -35.13
C LYS A 364 -3.64 -26.72 -34.27
N HIS A 365 -3.36 -26.97 -32.99
CA HIS A 365 -4.31 -27.51 -32.03
C HIS A 365 -4.94 -26.43 -31.17
N ARG A 366 -4.61 -25.15 -31.40
CA ARG A 366 -5.17 -23.97 -30.72
C ARG A 366 -6.22 -23.23 -31.57
N SER A 367 -6.75 -23.87 -32.60
CA SER A 367 -7.87 -23.39 -33.40
C SER A 367 -9.17 -24.19 -33.14
N GLY A 368 -10.30 -23.62 -33.55
CA GLY A 368 -11.60 -24.24 -33.45
C GLY A 368 -12.73 -23.23 -33.63
N THR A 369 -13.96 -23.73 -33.74
CA THR A 369 -15.16 -22.91 -33.65
C THR A 369 -15.37 -22.44 -32.21
N LYS A 370 -16.22 -21.42 -32.04
CA LYS A 370 -16.63 -20.86 -30.76
C LYS A 370 -16.90 -21.93 -29.68
N ASP A 371 -17.76 -22.91 -29.97
CA ASP A 371 -18.19 -23.92 -29.00
C ASP A 371 -17.06 -24.90 -28.62
N VAL A 372 -16.20 -25.22 -29.58
CA VAL A 372 -15.02 -26.08 -29.36
C VAL A 372 -14.00 -25.37 -28.46
N ILE A 373 -13.83 -24.07 -28.61
CA ILE A 373 -12.89 -23.29 -27.79
C ILE A 373 -13.41 -23.12 -26.36
N ILE A 374 -14.70 -22.81 -26.20
CA ILE A 374 -15.34 -22.68 -24.88
C ILE A 374 -15.26 -24.00 -24.09
N SER A 375 -15.57 -25.12 -24.73
CA SER A 375 -15.52 -26.45 -24.08
C SER A 375 -14.10 -26.88 -23.68
N ARG A 376 -13.04 -26.33 -24.29
CA ARG A 376 -11.66 -26.58 -23.86
C ARG A 376 -11.34 -25.88 -22.55
N CYS A 377 -11.82 -24.66 -22.36
CA CYS A 377 -11.64 -23.90 -21.11
C CYS A 377 -12.44 -24.49 -19.94
N TYR A 378 -13.52 -25.22 -20.23
CA TYR A 378 -14.35 -25.89 -19.23
C TYR A 378 -13.56 -26.86 -18.36
N ARG A 379 -13.89 -26.95 -17.07
CA ARG A 379 -13.32 -27.93 -16.14
C ARG A 379 -14.40 -28.46 -15.21
N GLU A 380 -14.42 -29.77 -15.00
CA GLU A 380 -15.41 -30.45 -14.15
C GLU A 380 -15.11 -30.28 -12.66
N THR A 381 -13.84 -30.10 -12.29
CA THR A 381 -13.40 -29.95 -10.90
C THR A 381 -12.61 -28.67 -10.70
N ALA A 382 -12.91 -27.93 -9.63
CA ALA A 382 -12.14 -26.76 -9.25
C ALA A 382 -10.67 -27.13 -8.99
N LEU A 383 -9.73 -26.30 -9.45
CA LEU A 383 -8.31 -26.52 -9.21
C LEU A 383 -7.99 -26.21 -7.75
N GLU A 384 -7.40 -27.18 -7.04
CA GLU A 384 -6.72 -26.92 -5.78
C GLU A 384 -5.40 -26.21 -6.09
N CYS A 385 -5.45 -24.88 -6.20
CA CYS A 385 -4.28 -24.07 -6.56
C CYS A 385 -3.24 -24.14 -5.44
N GLN A 386 -2.08 -24.72 -5.73
CA GLN A 386 -0.93 -24.81 -4.82
C GLN A 386 -0.17 -23.47 -4.76
N GLY A 387 -0.83 -22.43 -4.23
CA GLY A 387 -0.29 -21.09 -4.06
C GLY A 387 -0.44 -20.56 -2.63
N ASP A 388 0.41 -19.60 -2.24
CA ASP A 388 0.25 -18.87 -0.99
C ASP A 388 -1.15 -18.24 -0.94
N SER A 389 -1.97 -18.61 0.05
CA SER A 389 -3.29 -17.99 0.28
C SER A 389 -3.17 -16.46 0.34
N VAL A 390 -4.19 -15.75 -0.15
CA VAL A 390 -4.24 -14.28 -0.10
C VAL A 390 -3.97 -13.75 1.31
N TRP A 391 -4.46 -14.46 2.32
CA TRP A 391 -4.21 -14.16 3.72
C TRP A 391 -2.76 -14.28 4.14
N CYS A 392 -2.06 -15.32 3.67
CA CYS A 392 -0.64 -15.49 3.94
C CYS A 392 0.17 -14.35 3.34
N ARG A 393 -0.21 -13.86 2.15
CA ARG A 393 0.41 -12.70 1.51
C ARG A 393 0.17 -11.41 2.28
N VAL A 394 -1.07 -11.15 2.70
CA VAL A 394 -1.40 -10.02 3.56
C VAL A 394 -0.62 -10.10 4.88
N LEU A 395 -0.53 -11.26 5.53
CA LEU A 395 0.22 -11.44 6.76
C LEU A 395 1.72 -11.16 6.59
N LYS A 396 2.35 -11.73 5.55
CA LYS A 396 3.77 -11.48 5.23
C LYS A 396 4.04 -9.99 4.98
N ALA A 397 3.17 -9.31 4.23
CA ALA A 397 3.26 -7.87 3.98
C ALA A 397 3.10 -7.04 5.27
N SER A 398 2.17 -7.45 6.14
CA SER A 398 1.90 -6.81 7.43
C SER A 398 3.10 -6.90 8.37
N ILE A 399 3.70 -8.09 8.48
CA ILE A 399 4.91 -8.30 9.30
C ILE A 399 6.06 -7.43 8.79
N ALA A 400 6.30 -7.42 7.48
CA ALA A 400 7.33 -6.58 6.89
C ALA A 400 7.09 -5.08 7.19
N ALA A 401 5.85 -4.62 7.08
CA ALA A 401 5.48 -3.23 7.37
C ALA A 401 5.68 -2.85 8.83
N LEU A 402 5.29 -3.71 9.77
CA LEU A 402 5.49 -3.48 11.20
C LEU A 402 6.97 -3.48 11.59
N VAL A 403 7.76 -4.41 11.04
CA VAL A 403 9.21 -4.48 11.27
C VAL A 403 9.91 -3.21 10.81
N VAL A 404 9.59 -2.71 9.61
CA VAL A 404 10.20 -1.47 9.10
C VAL A 404 9.74 -0.27 9.92
N GLN A 405 8.42 -0.12 10.14
CA GLN A 405 7.87 1.01 10.88
C GLN A 405 8.44 1.11 12.29
N TRP A 406 8.34 0.02 13.05
CA TRP A 406 8.81 0.02 14.43
C TRP A 406 10.34 -0.03 14.49
N GLY A 407 11.02 -0.62 13.51
CA GLY A 407 12.47 -0.56 13.41
C GLY A 407 13.02 0.87 13.37
N THR A 408 12.44 1.72 12.53
CA THR A 408 12.85 3.13 12.41
C THR A 408 12.31 3.99 13.54
N THR A 409 11.07 3.76 13.99
CA THR A 409 10.44 4.51 15.10
C THR A 409 11.12 4.21 16.44
N VAL A 410 11.39 2.94 16.75
CA VAL A 410 12.10 2.54 17.97
C VAL A 410 13.54 3.02 17.93
N SER A 411 14.19 3.02 16.76
CA SER A 411 15.52 3.59 16.60
C SER A 411 15.57 5.07 17.04
N GLY A 412 14.65 5.91 16.55
CA GLY A 412 14.55 7.31 17.02
C GLY A 412 14.16 7.44 18.49
N PHE A 413 13.21 6.60 18.96
CA PHE A 413 12.81 6.56 20.37
C PHE A 413 13.99 6.23 21.31
N VAL A 414 14.79 5.22 20.98
CA VAL A 414 15.92 4.76 21.80
C VAL A 414 16.94 5.87 21.96
N VAL A 415 17.24 6.64 20.90
CA VAL A 415 18.17 7.78 21.00
C VAL A 415 17.72 8.77 22.07
N ILE A 416 16.47 9.26 22.01
CA ILE A 416 15.95 10.21 23.01
C ILE A 416 15.73 9.57 24.38
N TYR A 417 15.30 8.32 24.46
CA TYR A 417 15.03 7.64 25.74
C TYR A 417 16.29 7.48 26.59
N PHE A 418 17.44 7.22 25.95
CA PHE A 418 18.71 7.06 26.63
C PHE A 418 19.48 8.37 26.81
N THR A 419 19.04 9.48 26.20
CA THR A 419 19.60 10.82 26.47
C THR A 419 19.19 11.25 27.89
N PRO A 420 20.12 11.75 28.72
CA PRO A 420 19.78 12.33 30.02
C PRO A 420 18.78 13.48 29.86
N THR A 421 17.68 13.54 30.61
CA THR A 421 17.18 12.61 31.65
C THR A 421 16.65 11.29 31.09
N LYS A 422 17.26 10.16 31.47
CA LYS A 422 16.89 8.83 30.97
C LYS A 422 15.44 8.48 31.35
N GLY A 423 14.65 8.05 30.38
CA GLY A 423 13.30 7.55 30.63
C GLY A 423 12.24 8.05 29.64
N LEU A 424 10.98 7.80 30.00
CA LEU A 424 9.83 8.20 29.20
C LEU A 424 9.48 9.67 29.51
N GLY A 425 9.93 10.57 28.66
CA GLY A 425 9.55 11.99 28.65
C GLY A 425 8.56 12.35 27.54
N CYS A 426 8.14 13.61 27.52
CA CYS A 426 7.23 14.13 26.49
C CYS A 426 7.77 13.89 25.07
N ARG A 427 9.07 14.18 24.83
CA ARG A 427 9.74 13.98 23.54
C ARG A 427 9.69 12.52 23.09
N SER A 428 10.14 11.60 23.95
CA SER A 428 10.16 10.15 23.64
C SER A 428 8.77 9.56 23.41
N LEU A 429 7.75 10.04 24.15
CA LEU A 429 6.38 9.57 24.01
C LEU A 429 5.80 9.89 22.63
N CYS A 430 6.16 11.03 22.03
CA CYS A 430 5.70 11.41 20.69
C CYS A 430 6.03 10.36 19.63
N PHE A 431 7.21 9.72 19.70
CA PHE A 431 7.60 8.64 18.78
C PHE A 431 6.68 7.42 18.92
N LEU A 432 6.39 7.01 20.17
CA LEU A 432 5.51 5.88 20.44
C LEU A 432 4.08 6.15 20.00
N VAL A 433 3.57 7.37 20.27
CA VAL A 433 2.23 7.79 19.83
C VAL A 433 2.14 7.78 18.31
N TYR A 434 3.12 8.35 17.61
CA TYR A 434 3.16 8.35 16.15
C TYR A 434 3.18 6.92 15.57
N GLY A 435 4.03 6.05 16.12
CA GLY A 435 4.14 4.65 15.70
C GLY A 435 2.85 3.86 15.95
N LEU A 436 2.21 4.08 17.09
CA LEU A 436 0.96 3.42 17.47
C LEU A 436 -0.19 3.87 16.57
N VAL A 437 -0.39 5.18 16.39
CA VAL A 437 -1.46 5.71 15.54
C VAL A 437 -1.27 5.29 14.08
N SER A 438 -0.03 5.28 13.57
CA SER A 438 0.29 4.73 12.24
C SER A 438 -0.15 3.27 12.10
N THR A 439 0.11 2.46 13.13
CA THR A 439 -0.26 1.04 13.19
C THR A 439 -1.79 0.85 13.23
N VAL A 440 -2.49 1.63 14.05
CA VAL A 440 -3.97 1.56 14.15
C VAL A 440 -4.62 2.03 12.84
N ALA A 441 -4.11 3.09 12.21
CA ALA A 441 -4.60 3.56 10.92
C ALA A 441 -4.47 2.49 9.84
N TRP A 442 -3.30 1.84 9.75
CA TRP A 442 -3.07 0.71 8.84
C TRP A 442 -4.04 -0.46 9.12
N TRP A 443 -4.20 -0.85 10.38
CA TRP A 443 -5.08 -1.95 10.77
C TRP A 443 -6.52 -1.67 10.35
N CYS A 444 -7.04 -0.46 10.61
CA CYS A 444 -8.36 -0.03 10.15
C CYS A 444 -8.50 -0.17 8.63
N MET A 445 -7.49 0.21 7.84
CA MET A 445 -7.53 0.13 6.37
C MET A 445 -7.53 -1.32 5.87
N VAL A 446 -6.71 -2.20 6.43
CA VAL A 446 -6.70 -3.63 6.07
C VAL A 446 -8.01 -4.32 6.47
N VAL A 447 -8.55 -4.01 7.66
CA VAL A 447 -9.85 -4.52 8.10
C VAL A 447 -10.98 -4.03 7.20
N SER A 448 -10.93 -2.77 6.77
CA SER A 448 -11.89 -2.23 5.79
C SER A 448 -11.91 -3.02 4.49
N ALA A 449 -10.73 -3.35 3.93
CA ALA A 449 -10.61 -4.15 2.71
C ALA A 449 -11.14 -5.59 2.91
N TRP A 450 -10.85 -6.19 4.07
CA TRP A 450 -11.37 -7.51 4.44
C TRP A 450 -12.90 -7.54 4.61
N LEU A 451 -13.48 -6.51 5.21
CA LEU A 451 -14.92 -6.34 5.33
C LEU A 451 -15.54 -6.10 3.96
N ALA A 452 -14.89 -5.28 3.12
CA ALA A 452 -15.34 -5.01 1.77
C ALA A 452 -15.46 -6.32 1.00
N GLN A 453 -14.44 -7.19 1.08
CA GLN A 453 -14.45 -8.52 0.48
C GLN A 453 -15.65 -9.38 0.89
N ARG A 454 -16.14 -9.28 2.13
CA ARG A 454 -17.30 -10.09 2.55
C ARG A 454 -18.63 -9.49 2.19
N SER A 455 -18.68 -8.17 2.06
CA SER A 455 -19.91 -7.45 1.81
C SER A 455 -20.23 -7.25 0.33
N SER A 456 -19.23 -7.19 -0.56
CA SER A 456 -19.54 -7.23 -1.98
C SER A 456 -20.11 -8.62 -2.31
N GLY A 457 -21.14 -8.69 -3.14
CA GLY A 457 -21.58 -9.95 -3.74
C GLY A 457 -20.56 -10.40 -4.78
N TRP A 458 -19.37 -10.81 -4.32
CA TRP A 458 -18.31 -11.32 -5.19
C TRP A 458 -18.85 -12.49 -5.98
N PRO A 459 -18.52 -12.60 -7.28
CA PRO A 459 -18.94 -13.76 -8.04
C PRO A 459 -18.42 -15.00 -7.31
N GLY A 460 -19.32 -15.95 -7.02
CA GLY A 460 -18.90 -17.29 -6.66
C GLY A 460 -18.07 -17.90 -7.80
N PRO A 461 -17.39 -19.02 -7.56
CA PRO A 461 -16.74 -19.77 -8.63
C PRO A 461 -17.72 -19.94 -9.80
N ARG A 462 -17.29 -19.66 -11.03
CA ARG A 462 -18.17 -19.76 -12.21
C ARG A 462 -18.81 -21.16 -12.22
N PRO A 463 -20.15 -21.27 -12.17
CA PRO A 463 -20.81 -22.56 -12.27
C PRO A 463 -20.53 -23.15 -13.65
N ALA A 464 -20.47 -24.47 -13.70
CA ALA A 464 -20.35 -25.21 -14.94
C ALA A 464 -21.44 -24.75 -15.93
N VAL A 465 -21.04 -24.27 -17.10
CA VAL A 465 -21.99 -24.00 -18.19
C VAL A 465 -22.61 -25.34 -18.56
N GLU A 466 -23.90 -25.52 -18.28
CA GLU A 466 -24.69 -26.58 -18.90
C GLU A 466 -24.71 -26.31 -20.40
N ILE A 467 -23.87 -27.03 -21.14
CA ILE A 467 -23.97 -27.07 -22.59
C ILE A 467 -25.32 -27.72 -22.87
N ALA A 468 -26.32 -26.91 -23.21
CA ALA A 468 -27.57 -27.37 -23.76
C ALA A 468 -27.26 -28.07 -25.08
N THR A 469 -26.99 -29.38 -25.00
CA THR A 469 -26.88 -30.24 -26.17
C THR A 469 -28.24 -30.27 -26.83
N LYS A 470 -28.47 -29.39 -27.80
CA LYS A 470 -29.48 -29.62 -28.83
C LYS A 470 -29.02 -30.79 -29.67
N THR A 471 -29.27 -32.00 -29.18
CA THR A 471 -29.19 -33.23 -29.97
C THR A 471 -30.34 -33.24 -30.98
N VAL A 472 -30.02 -33.18 -32.27
CA VAL A 472 -30.89 -33.62 -33.37
C VAL A 472 -29.97 -34.11 -34.52
N PRO A 473 -30.26 -35.20 -35.24
CA PRO A 473 -30.80 -36.51 -34.84
C PRO A 473 -29.91 -37.67 -35.36
N HIS A 474 -29.86 -38.82 -34.67
CA HIS A 474 -29.29 -40.04 -35.26
C HIS A 474 -30.37 -40.84 -35.99
N LEU A 475 -30.05 -41.19 -37.24
CA LEU A 475 -30.70 -42.20 -38.08
C LEU A 475 -31.01 -43.48 -37.29
N SER A 476 -32.25 -43.99 -37.38
CA SER A 476 -32.56 -45.39 -37.10
C SER A 476 -33.66 -45.88 -38.04
N LEU A 477 -33.45 -47.11 -38.51
CA LEU A 477 -34.12 -47.82 -39.59
C LEU A 477 -35.58 -48.22 -39.30
N LEU A 478 -36.42 -48.02 -40.32
CA LEU A 478 -37.55 -48.82 -40.83
C LEU A 478 -38.26 -49.85 -39.91
N VAL A 479 -39.51 -49.55 -39.51
CA VAL A 479 -40.66 -50.50 -39.43
C VAL A 479 -41.96 -49.73 -39.77
N ILE A 480 -42.84 -50.34 -40.57
CA ILE A 480 -44.08 -49.81 -41.21
C ILE A 480 -45.35 -50.26 -40.40
N PRO A 481 -46.62 -49.85 -40.67
CA PRO A 481 -47.35 -48.68 -40.13
C PRO A 481 -48.76 -48.97 -39.51
N MET A 482 -49.45 -47.89 -39.10
CA MET A 482 -50.92 -47.62 -39.03
C MET A 482 -51.62 -47.63 -37.64
N PRO A 483 -52.74 -46.88 -37.44
CA PRO A 483 -53.21 -45.64 -38.11
C PRO A 483 -53.64 -44.51 -37.14
N ALA A 484 -53.76 -43.29 -37.70
CA ALA A 484 -54.25 -42.07 -37.04
C ALA A 484 -55.77 -42.08 -36.74
N PRO A 485 -56.26 -41.08 -36.00
CA PRO A 485 -57.14 -40.10 -36.64
C PRO A 485 -56.83 -38.62 -36.24
N HIS A 486 -56.58 -37.71 -37.20
CA HIS A 486 -57.51 -36.70 -37.76
C HIS A 486 -57.86 -35.54 -36.77
N LEU A 487 -57.22 -34.36 -36.86
CA LEU A 487 -57.58 -33.11 -37.64
C LEU A 487 -58.21 -32.04 -36.71
N PRO A 488 -58.33 -30.71 -37.00
CA PRO A 488 -57.71 -29.82 -38.01
C PRO A 488 -57.16 -28.44 -37.50
N SER A 489 -56.51 -27.71 -38.44
CA SER A 489 -56.60 -26.25 -38.72
C SER A 489 -55.74 -25.20 -37.99
N ASP A 490 -54.62 -24.86 -38.65
CA ASP A 490 -54.01 -23.53 -38.93
C ASP A 490 -54.99 -22.44 -39.49
N PRO A 491 -54.63 -21.17 -39.85
CA PRO A 491 -53.50 -20.23 -39.57
C PRO A 491 -53.97 -18.71 -39.46
N PRO A 492 -53.33 -17.64 -40.01
CA PRO A 492 -52.02 -16.99 -39.78
C PRO A 492 -52.06 -15.45 -39.52
N LEU A 493 -50.87 -14.82 -39.48
CA LEU A 493 -50.51 -13.42 -39.85
C LEU A 493 -50.50 -12.33 -38.76
N ALA A 494 -49.32 -11.75 -38.48
CA ALA A 494 -48.87 -10.49 -39.10
C ALA A 494 -47.69 -9.85 -38.32
N TYR A 495 -46.58 -9.61 -39.03
CA TYR A 495 -45.63 -8.51 -38.76
C TYR A 495 -46.16 -7.26 -39.49
N PRO A 496 -45.87 -6.01 -39.04
CA PRO A 496 -44.56 -5.42 -39.33
C PRO A 496 -44.00 -4.37 -38.33
N SER A 497 -42.72 -4.05 -38.58
CA SER A 497 -41.99 -2.78 -38.38
C SER A 497 -41.49 -2.33 -36.98
N SER A 498 -40.15 -2.35 -36.89
CA SER A 498 -39.17 -1.69 -36.00
C SER A 498 -39.23 -0.14 -36.06
N PRO A 499 -38.32 0.64 -35.42
CA PRO A 499 -37.25 0.30 -34.45
C PRO A 499 -37.17 1.24 -33.20
N THR A 500 -36.14 1.03 -32.37
CA THR A 500 -35.41 2.00 -31.50
C THR A 500 -35.47 1.75 -29.99
N THR A 501 -34.46 1.04 -29.45
CA THR A 501 -33.47 1.54 -28.47
C THR A 501 -32.70 0.36 -27.88
N LEU A 502 -31.46 0.21 -28.35
CA LEU A 502 -30.49 -0.83 -27.99
C LEU A 502 -29.65 -0.31 -26.82
N SER A 503 -29.70 -0.96 -25.65
CA SER A 503 -28.59 -1.10 -24.67
C SER A 503 -29.07 -1.50 -23.26
N SER A 504 -29.36 -2.78 -23.02
CA SER A 504 -29.33 -3.33 -21.64
C SER A 504 -29.41 -4.87 -21.51
N GLU A 505 -29.21 -5.65 -22.57
CA GLU A 505 -29.52 -7.09 -22.49
C GLU A 505 -28.40 -7.95 -21.84
N SER A 506 -27.15 -7.47 -21.82
CA SER A 506 -26.02 -8.25 -21.29
C SER A 506 -26.04 -8.40 -19.75
N CYS A 507 -26.47 -7.35 -19.02
CA CYS A 507 -26.56 -7.41 -17.56
C CYS A 507 -27.81 -8.13 -17.05
N LEU A 508 -28.88 -8.14 -17.86
CA LEU A 508 -30.16 -8.76 -17.51
C LEU A 508 -30.08 -10.30 -17.50
N ALA A 509 -29.22 -10.90 -18.33
CA ALA A 509 -29.04 -12.35 -18.40
C ALA A 509 -28.37 -12.95 -17.15
N VAL A 510 -27.47 -12.19 -16.50
CA VAL A 510 -26.85 -12.59 -15.22
C VAL A 510 -27.85 -12.47 -14.07
N GLU A 511 -28.78 -11.50 -14.16
CA GLU A 511 -29.84 -11.29 -13.18
C GLU A 511 -30.95 -12.36 -13.30
N THR A 512 -31.37 -12.74 -14.51
CA THR A 512 -32.44 -13.75 -14.71
C THR A 512 -32.02 -15.17 -14.32
N ALA A 513 -30.74 -15.53 -14.43
CA ALA A 513 -30.25 -16.81 -13.89
C ALA A 513 -30.28 -16.87 -12.36
N ARG A 514 -30.29 -15.71 -11.67
CA ARG A 514 -30.33 -15.61 -10.20
C ARG A 514 -31.76 -15.64 -9.64
N ILE A 515 -32.77 -15.28 -10.44
CA ILE A 515 -34.18 -15.20 -10.00
C ILE A 515 -34.82 -16.59 -9.79
N ASN A 516 -34.27 -17.66 -10.38
CA ASN A 516 -34.84 -19.01 -10.26
C ASN A 516 -34.35 -19.81 -9.03
N GLY A 517 -33.50 -19.22 -8.18
CA GLY A 517 -32.97 -19.85 -6.96
C GLY A 517 -33.08 -18.94 -5.74
N ILE A 518 -34.30 -18.50 -5.39
CA ILE A 518 -34.53 -17.62 -4.24
C ILE A 518 -34.53 -18.44 -2.95
N THR A 519 -33.37 -18.48 -2.29
CA THR A 519 -33.33 -18.26 -0.83
C THR A 519 -32.78 -16.85 -0.61
N ALA A 520 -33.68 -15.91 -0.36
CA ALA A 520 -33.33 -14.57 0.09
C ALA A 520 -32.51 -14.67 1.40
N SER A 521 -31.24 -14.27 1.36
CA SER A 521 -30.46 -13.98 2.57
C SER A 521 -30.64 -12.50 2.92
N PRO A 522 -31.36 -12.14 4.01
CA PRO A 522 -31.65 -10.75 4.34
C PRO A 522 -30.68 -10.18 5.40
N LYS A 523 -30.37 -8.88 5.30
CA LYS A 523 -29.77 -7.95 6.29
C LYS A 523 -28.29 -8.06 6.68
N HIS A 524 -27.60 -9.20 6.58
CA HIS A 524 -26.21 -9.28 7.10
C HIS A 524 -25.18 -8.53 6.22
N ASP A 525 -25.38 -8.50 4.90
CA ASP A 525 -24.42 -7.94 3.93
C ASP A 525 -24.33 -6.40 4.00
N ASP A 526 -25.43 -5.73 4.34
CA ASP A 526 -25.48 -4.28 4.52
C ASP A 526 -24.64 -3.81 5.72
N GLY A 527 -24.63 -4.60 6.80
CA GLY A 527 -23.88 -4.28 8.01
C GLY A 527 -22.37 -4.28 7.78
N LEU A 528 -21.85 -5.29 7.09
CA LEU A 528 -20.43 -5.40 6.77
C LEU A 528 -19.97 -4.27 5.82
N ALA A 529 -20.81 -3.88 4.86
CA ALA A 529 -20.55 -2.74 3.97
C ALA A 529 -20.51 -1.40 4.73
N VAL A 530 -21.38 -1.22 5.74
CA VAL A 530 -21.33 -0.04 6.63
C VAL A 530 -20.03 -0.02 7.44
N TRP A 531 -19.67 -1.13 8.09
CA TRP A 531 -18.44 -1.22 8.87
C TRP A 531 -17.19 -1.00 8.02
N SER A 532 -17.14 -1.56 6.80
CA SER A 532 -16.05 -1.32 5.85
C SER A 532 -15.84 0.19 5.60
N ARG A 533 -16.93 0.92 5.33
CA ARG A 533 -16.88 2.39 5.17
C ARG A 533 -16.42 3.11 6.43
N CYS A 534 -16.88 2.70 7.61
CA CYS A 534 -16.48 3.27 8.88
C CYS A 534 -14.98 3.09 9.13
N PHE A 535 -14.45 1.88 8.95
CA PHE A 535 -13.02 1.58 9.13
C PHE A 535 -12.14 2.32 8.10
N SER A 536 -12.55 2.39 6.82
CA SER A 536 -11.84 3.18 5.80
C SER A 536 -11.76 4.66 6.20
N ARG A 537 -12.88 5.26 6.62
CA ARG A 537 -12.92 6.66 7.07
C ARG A 537 -12.07 6.88 8.31
N ALA A 538 -12.19 6.02 9.32
CA ALA A 538 -11.41 6.11 10.55
C ALA A 538 -9.91 6.01 10.27
N GLY A 539 -9.49 5.03 9.45
CA GLY A 539 -8.08 4.85 9.06
C GLY A 539 -7.49 6.08 8.37
N LYS A 540 -8.22 6.65 7.40
CA LYS A 540 -7.80 7.88 6.71
C LYS A 540 -7.74 9.09 7.63
N THR A 541 -8.72 9.26 8.51
CA THR A 541 -8.75 10.37 9.48
C THR A 541 -7.59 10.24 10.48
N LEU A 542 -7.32 9.03 10.99
CA LEU A 542 -6.18 8.79 11.87
C LEU A 542 -4.86 9.08 11.17
N ALA A 543 -4.67 8.61 9.93
CA ALA A 543 -3.47 8.93 9.17
C ALA A 543 -3.32 10.45 8.98
N PHE A 544 -4.38 11.16 8.58
CA PHE A 544 -4.35 12.61 8.42
C PHE A 544 -3.94 13.34 9.71
N LEU A 545 -4.57 13.00 10.84
CA LEU A 545 -4.25 13.59 12.15
C LEU A 545 -2.82 13.23 12.59
N ASN A 546 -2.36 12.01 12.32
CA ASN A 546 -1.02 11.58 12.68
C ASN A 546 0.07 12.27 11.86
N ALA A 547 -0.21 12.61 10.59
CA ALA A 547 0.68 13.40 9.77
C ALA A 547 0.81 14.84 10.31
N LEU A 548 -0.31 15.47 10.67
CA LEU A 548 -0.29 16.79 11.33
C LEU A 548 0.47 16.74 12.66
N PHE A 549 0.25 15.68 13.44
CA PHE A 549 0.99 15.44 14.67
C PHE A 549 2.49 15.31 14.42
N LEU A 550 2.91 14.53 13.41
CA LEU A 550 4.33 14.37 13.07
C LEU A 550 4.99 15.70 12.68
N PHE A 551 4.34 16.51 11.84
CA PHE A 551 4.88 17.82 11.45
C PHE A 551 4.95 18.77 12.64
N GLY A 552 3.89 18.87 13.45
CA GLY A 552 3.88 19.68 14.67
C GLY A 552 4.95 19.23 15.66
N PHE A 553 5.12 17.92 15.82
CA PHE A 553 6.18 17.31 16.63
C PHE A 553 7.58 17.69 16.11
N CYS A 554 7.85 17.57 14.81
CA CYS A 554 9.14 17.97 14.24
C CYS A 554 9.42 19.46 14.47
N LEU A 555 8.44 20.34 14.26
CA LEU A 555 8.58 21.78 14.49
C LEU A 555 8.84 22.10 15.96
N ALA A 556 8.08 21.50 16.88
CA ALA A 556 8.25 21.71 18.32
C ALA A 556 9.60 21.16 18.83
N GLN A 557 10.08 20.05 18.29
CA GLN A 557 11.36 19.46 18.65
C GLN A 557 12.54 20.31 18.13
N LEU A 558 12.49 20.78 16.88
CA LEU A 558 13.56 21.55 16.25
C LEU A 558 13.56 23.04 16.67
N GLY A 559 12.41 23.55 17.11
CA GLY A 559 12.20 24.96 17.47
C GLY A 559 12.27 25.25 18.97
N ASN A 560 12.87 24.38 19.79
CA ASN A 560 12.94 24.49 21.26
C ASN A 560 11.57 24.46 21.99
N GLY A 561 10.48 24.07 21.32
CA GLY A 561 9.15 23.96 21.94
C GLY A 561 9.10 22.94 23.09
N PHE A 562 9.92 21.89 23.02
CA PHE A 562 10.11 20.91 24.10
C PHE A 562 11.28 21.21 25.03
N SER A 563 11.95 22.36 24.91
CA SER A 563 13.03 22.75 25.83
C SER A 563 12.44 23.47 27.03
N ASN A 564 11.80 22.71 27.92
CA ASN A 564 11.25 23.18 29.20
C ASN A 564 11.45 22.13 30.30
N CYS A 565 11.34 22.55 31.57
CA CYS A 565 11.52 21.66 32.72
C CYS A 565 10.64 20.40 32.66
N TRP A 566 9.41 20.49 32.14
CA TRP A 566 8.51 19.34 32.10
C TRP A 566 8.94 18.29 31.06
N CYS A 567 9.25 18.74 29.84
CA CYS A 567 9.62 17.87 28.75
C CYS A 567 10.99 17.23 28.94
N ASN A 568 11.93 17.97 29.54
CA ASN A 568 13.30 17.50 29.79
C ASN A 568 13.43 16.66 31.07
N SER A 569 12.38 16.57 31.92
CA SER A 569 12.49 15.86 33.21
C SER A 569 12.08 14.39 33.22
N SER A 570 11.73 13.82 32.06
CA SER A 570 11.18 12.46 31.93
C SER A 570 10.05 12.15 32.93
N TYR A 571 9.23 13.16 33.25
CA TYR A 571 8.18 13.10 34.27
C TYR A 571 7.17 11.97 34.07
N ILE A 572 6.84 11.65 32.82
CA ILE A 572 5.82 10.65 32.49
C ILE A 572 6.27 9.26 32.99
N GLY A 573 7.54 8.92 32.85
CA GLY A 573 8.13 7.66 33.34
C GLY A 573 8.49 7.70 34.82
N LEU A 574 9.18 8.76 35.27
CA LEU A 574 9.79 8.83 36.60
C LEU A 574 8.87 9.37 37.71
N ARG A 575 7.77 10.06 37.34
CA ARG A 575 6.80 10.66 38.27
C ARG A 575 7.46 11.51 39.35
N SER A 576 7.42 11.08 40.61
CA SER A 576 7.99 11.80 41.76
C SER A 576 9.52 11.89 41.72
N HIS A 577 10.18 11.04 40.94
CA HIS A 577 11.63 11.04 40.77
C HIS A 577 12.08 11.79 39.50
N ALA A 578 11.20 12.60 38.92
CA ALA A 578 11.51 13.37 37.72
C ALA A 578 12.61 14.41 38.00
N TYR A 579 13.61 14.45 37.12
CA TYR A 579 14.75 15.34 37.21
C TYR A 579 15.16 15.82 35.84
N MET A 580 15.74 17.01 35.72
CA MET A 580 16.25 17.57 34.48
C MET A 580 17.78 17.63 34.53
N ALA A 581 18.44 16.97 33.60
CA ALA A 581 19.86 17.16 33.31
C ALA A 581 20.07 18.43 32.47
N PHE A 582 21.11 19.20 32.79
CA PHE A 582 21.49 20.40 32.02
C PHE A 582 22.73 20.19 31.16
N VAL A 583 23.61 19.27 31.55
CA VAL A 583 24.92 19.05 30.92
C VAL A 583 25.18 17.56 30.77
N ILE A 584 25.65 17.14 29.60
CA ILE A 584 26.15 15.79 29.36
C ILE A 584 27.69 15.82 29.52
N PRO A 585 28.25 15.29 30.62
CA PRO A 585 29.68 15.25 30.86
C PRO A 585 30.35 14.20 29.97
N ASN A 586 31.62 14.45 29.64
CA ASN A 586 32.40 13.63 28.71
C ASN A 586 32.51 12.14 29.13
N ASN A 587 32.41 11.84 30.43
CA ASN A 587 32.55 10.49 30.96
C ASN A 587 31.34 9.59 30.63
N ASP A 588 30.14 10.17 30.52
CA ASP A 588 28.89 9.44 30.21
C ASP A 588 28.72 9.24 28.69
N PHE A 589 29.47 10.01 27.89
CA PHE A 589 29.38 10.01 26.44
C PHE A 589 29.72 8.66 25.81
N ALA A 590 30.69 7.92 26.36
CA ALA A 590 31.05 6.60 25.84
C ALA A 590 29.86 5.62 25.91
N SER A 591 29.13 5.61 27.01
CA SER A 591 27.93 4.78 27.17
C SER A 591 26.80 5.25 26.25
N LEU A 592 26.55 6.56 26.15
CA LEU A 592 25.52 7.13 25.27
C LEU A 592 25.78 6.79 23.79
N ARG A 593 27.05 6.91 23.36
CA ARG A 593 27.47 6.58 22.00
C ARG A 593 27.20 5.12 21.63
N THR A 594 27.34 4.19 22.57
CA THR A 594 27.02 2.77 22.30
C THR A 594 25.52 2.56 22.07
N ALA A 595 24.66 3.15 22.90
CA ALA A 595 23.22 3.06 22.75
C ALA A 595 22.75 3.74 21.46
N TRP A 596 23.25 4.94 21.17
CA TRP A 596 22.96 5.68 19.94
C TRP A 596 23.44 4.92 18.70
N GLY A 597 24.66 4.40 18.73
CA GLY A 597 25.22 3.59 17.65
C GLY A 597 24.39 2.33 17.38
N GLY A 598 23.95 1.64 18.43
CA GLY A 598 23.04 0.49 18.31
C GLY A 598 21.69 0.87 17.70
N ALA A 599 21.10 2.00 18.12
CA ALA A 599 19.85 2.50 17.56
C ALA A 599 19.99 2.87 16.08
N ILE A 600 21.04 3.59 15.72
CA ILE A 600 21.34 3.96 14.32
C ILE A 600 21.51 2.70 13.47
N PHE A 601 22.32 1.75 13.93
CA PHE A 601 22.55 0.50 13.21
C PHE A 601 21.26 -0.27 12.98
N LEU A 602 20.39 -0.38 14.00
CA LEU A 602 19.08 -1.03 13.88
C LEU A 602 18.22 -0.38 12.78
N GLY A 603 18.10 0.95 12.80
CA GLY A 603 17.29 1.69 11.82
C GLY A 603 17.82 1.49 10.39
N ILE A 604 19.12 1.65 10.19
CA ILE A 604 19.77 1.49 8.87
C ILE A 604 19.65 0.04 8.39
N ALA A 605 19.97 -0.94 9.23
CA ALA A 605 19.94 -2.35 8.86
C ALA A 605 18.55 -2.80 8.43
N ILE A 606 17.50 -2.44 9.18
CA ILE A 606 16.11 -2.78 8.84
C ILE A 606 15.69 -2.11 7.53
N SER A 607 15.99 -0.82 7.37
CA SER A 607 15.66 -0.05 6.17
C SER A 607 16.35 -0.60 4.92
N SER A 608 17.66 -0.84 4.99
CA SER A 608 18.44 -1.42 3.90
C SER A 608 18.01 -2.86 3.57
N LEU A 609 17.78 -3.70 4.58
CA LEU A 609 17.31 -5.08 4.37
C LEU A 609 15.98 -5.11 3.61
N PHE A 610 15.03 -4.26 3.99
CA PHE A 610 13.74 -4.19 3.31
C PHE A 610 13.88 -3.71 1.85
N ALA A 611 14.69 -2.67 1.57
CA ALA A 611 14.99 -2.24 0.20
C ALA A 611 15.56 -3.39 -0.65
N VAL A 612 16.54 -4.12 -0.12
CA VAL A 612 17.17 -5.27 -0.77
C VAL A 612 16.14 -6.35 -1.09
N LEU A 613 15.28 -6.72 -0.13
CA LEU A 613 14.23 -7.72 -0.34
C LEU A 613 13.25 -7.33 -1.46
N VAL A 614 12.86 -6.06 -1.55
CA VAL A 614 11.99 -5.56 -2.62
C VAL A 614 12.70 -5.61 -3.99
N ILE A 615 13.98 -5.24 -4.05
CA ILE A 615 14.79 -5.34 -5.27
C ILE A 615 14.87 -6.79 -5.76
N PHE A 616 15.16 -7.74 -4.86
CA PHE A 616 15.22 -9.16 -5.20
C PHE A 616 13.86 -9.75 -5.61
N ALA A 617 12.76 -9.23 -5.05
CA ALA A 617 11.42 -9.65 -5.44
C ALA A 617 11.12 -9.34 -6.93
N LYS A 618 11.69 -8.28 -7.50
CA LYS A 618 11.58 -7.96 -8.94
C LYS A 618 12.54 -8.77 -9.81
N LYS A 619 13.82 -8.89 -9.41
CA LYS A 619 14.89 -9.45 -10.26
C LYS A 619 14.71 -10.94 -10.59
N THR A 620 14.02 -11.70 -9.75
CA THR A 620 13.94 -13.17 -9.83
C THR A 620 13.03 -13.73 -10.94
N ARG A 621 12.64 -12.98 -11.97
CA ARG A 621 11.62 -13.50 -12.91
C ARG A 621 11.54 -13.01 -14.36
N TYR A 622 12.46 -12.19 -14.83
CA TYR A 622 12.59 -11.96 -16.26
C TYR A 622 13.97 -12.47 -16.67
N PRO A 623 14.14 -13.77 -16.97
CA PRO A 623 15.17 -14.11 -17.92
C PRO A 623 14.76 -13.41 -19.22
N ASP A 624 15.54 -12.41 -19.61
CA ASP A 624 15.50 -11.84 -20.96
C ASP A 624 15.69 -12.95 -22.01
#